data_AF-A0A1H4F5Z5-F1
#
_entry.id   AF-A0A1H4F5Z5-F1
#
_cell.length_a   1.000
_cell.length_b   1.000
_cell.length_c   1.000
_cell.angle_alpha   90.00
_cell.angle_beta   90.00
_cell.angle_gamma   90.00
#
_symmetry.space_group_name_H-M   'P 1'
#
loop_
_entity.id
_entity.type
_entity.pdbx_description
1 polymer ?
#
loop_
_entity_poly.entity_id
_entity_poly.type
_entity_poly.pdbx_seq_one_letter_code
_entity_poly.pdbx_strand_id
1 'polypeptide(L)'
;MIIKPSAALRNSYSQISDLAKETEEPIYITVNGEGDGVYMNMNAFEKREEILNLREKVLQAEEERIRGEKTLSVSEARKLLRERMHEL
;
A
#
# COMPACT_ATOMS: atom_id res chain seq x y z
N MET A 1 7.43 -14.28 7.92
CA MET A 1 8.54 -13.30 7.92
C MET A 1 9.76 -13.93 7.29
N ILE A 2 10.16 -13.45 6.12
CA ILE A 2 11.29 -13.97 5.35
C ILE A 2 12.52 -13.11 5.66
N ILE A 3 13.63 -13.71 6.06
CA ILE A 3 14.88 -12.99 6.38
C ILE A 3 16.02 -13.55 5.53
N LYS A 4 16.84 -12.68 4.95
CA LYS A 4 18.02 -13.05 4.17
C LYS A 4 19.24 -12.18 4.58
N PRO A 5 20.46 -12.73 4.54
CA PRO A 5 21.66 -11.91 4.73
C PRO A 5 21.88 -11.02 3.50
N SER A 6 22.51 -9.86 3.69
CA SER A 6 22.85 -8.92 2.60
C SER A 6 23.69 -9.57 1.50
N ALA A 7 24.55 -10.55 1.85
CA ALA A 7 25.31 -11.33 0.89
C ALA A 7 24.42 -12.07 -0.14
N ALA A 8 23.19 -12.42 0.22
CA ALA A 8 22.26 -13.09 -0.69
C ALA A 8 21.76 -12.15 -1.82
N LEU A 9 21.71 -10.83 -1.58
CA LEU A 9 21.40 -9.86 -2.64
C LEU A 9 22.48 -9.87 -3.73
N ARG A 10 23.75 -10.09 -3.36
CA ARG A 10 24.85 -10.19 -4.31
C ARG A 10 24.91 -11.57 -4.98
N ASN A 11 24.75 -12.63 -4.22
CA ASN A 11 25.05 -13.99 -4.66
C ASN A 11 23.84 -14.73 -5.27
N SER A 12 22.62 -14.31 -4.96
CA SER A 12 21.40 -15.04 -5.31
C SER A 12 20.22 -14.10 -5.61
N TYR A 13 20.51 -12.94 -6.21
CA TYR A 13 19.51 -11.91 -6.50
C TYR A 13 18.28 -12.47 -7.21
N SER A 14 18.45 -13.27 -8.28
CA SER A 14 17.33 -13.80 -9.06
C SER A 14 16.35 -14.60 -8.19
N GLN A 15 16.86 -15.45 -7.29
CA GLN A 15 16.02 -16.22 -6.37
C GLN A 15 15.27 -15.31 -5.38
N ILE A 16 15.91 -14.24 -4.90
CA ILE A 16 15.26 -13.26 -4.02
C ILE A 16 14.18 -12.48 -4.78
N SER A 17 14.48 -12.08 -6.02
CA SER A 17 13.55 -11.35 -6.87
C SER A 17 12.32 -12.18 -7.20
N ASP A 18 12.50 -13.46 -7.51
CA ASP A 18 11.40 -14.37 -7.81
C ASP A 18 10.58 -14.68 -6.56
N LEU A 19 11.23 -14.91 -5.41
CA LEU A 19 10.55 -15.08 -4.13
C LEU A 19 9.69 -13.86 -3.76
N ALA A 20 10.19 -12.64 -3.98
CA ALA A 20 9.44 -11.42 -3.71
C ALA A 20 8.25 -11.21 -4.65
N LYS A 21 8.34 -11.69 -5.91
CA LYS A 21 7.21 -11.68 -6.84
C LYS A 21 6.16 -12.71 -6.47
N GLU A 22 6.57 -13.92 -6.12
CA GLU A 22 5.67 -15.03 -5.81
C GLU A 22 4.91 -14.79 -4.50
N THR A 23 5.60 -14.30 -3.49
CA THR A 23 4.99 -14.11 -2.16
C THR A 23 4.22 -12.81 -2.04
N GLU A 24 4.55 -11.79 -2.84
CA GLU A 24 4.11 -10.40 -2.63
C GLU A 24 4.39 -9.89 -1.20
N GLU A 25 5.35 -10.50 -0.48
CA GLU A 25 5.68 -10.19 0.92
C GLU A 25 7.04 -9.48 1.05
N PRO A 26 7.25 -8.67 2.11
CA PRO A 26 8.55 -8.08 2.41
C PRO A 26 9.57 -9.14 2.86
N ILE A 27 10.77 -9.05 2.29
CA ILE A 27 11.95 -9.85 2.65
C ILE A 27 12.90 -8.95 3.44
N TYR A 28 13.14 -9.28 4.70
CA TYR A 28 14.03 -8.52 5.58
C TYR A 28 15.49 -8.88 5.29
N ILE A 29 16.32 -7.85 5.16
CA ILE A 29 17.74 -7.97 4.89
C ILE A 29 18.51 -7.70 6.17
N THR A 30 19.50 -8.55 6.45
CA THR A 30 20.36 -8.43 7.63
C THR A 30 21.82 -8.26 7.25
N VAL A 31 22.55 -7.49 8.04
CA VAL A 31 24.01 -7.33 7.95
C VAL A 31 24.58 -7.76 9.30
N ASN A 32 25.47 -8.75 9.32
CA ASN A 32 26.06 -9.30 10.55
C ASN A 32 25.04 -9.74 11.62
N GLY A 33 23.85 -10.17 11.20
CA GLY A 33 22.77 -10.61 12.10
C GLY A 33 21.85 -9.48 12.58
N GLU A 34 22.15 -8.22 12.25
CA GLU A 34 21.31 -7.07 12.57
C GLU A 34 20.40 -6.72 11.40
N GLY A 35 19.17 -6.29 11.70
CA GLY A 35 18.23 -5.83 10.68
C GLY A 35 18.70 -4.53 10.03
N ASP A 36 18.75 -4.51 8.70
CA ASP A 36 19.31 -3.40 7.92
C ASP A 36 18.25 -2.78 6.99
N GLY A 37 17.58 -3.62 6.19
CA GLY A 37 16.63 -3.15 5.19
C GLY A 37 15.54 -4.15 4.84
N VAL A 38 14.70 -3.77 3.87
CA VAL A 38 13.62 -4.62 3.34
C VAL A 38 13.67 -4.58 1.81
N TYR A 39 13.55 -5.76 1.20
CA TYR A 39 13.34 -5.92 -0.23
C TYR A 39 11.92 -6.39 -0.49
N MET A 40 11.25 -5.82 -1.49
CA MET A 40 9.90 -6.19 -1.90
C MET A 40 9.77 -6.04 -3.41
N ASN A 41 8.87 -6.80 -4.03
CA ASN A 41 8.52 -6.56 -5.42
C ASN A 41 7.85 -5.20 -5.59
N MET A 42 8.15 -4.49 -6.68
CA MET A 42 7.66 -3.14 -6.96
C MET A 42 6.12 -3.07 -7.00
N ASN A 43 5.47 -3.96 -7.76
CA ASN A 43 4.01 -3.96 -7.88
C ASN A 43 3.33 -4.29 -6.54
N ALA A 44 3.91 -5.22 -5.78
CA ALA A 44 3.41 -5.57 -4.46
C ALA A 44 3.55 -4.39 -3.48
N PHE A 45 4.65 -3.64 -3.57
CA PHE A 45 4.86 -2.40 -2.80
C PHE A 45 3.85 -1.32 -3.18
N GLU A 46 3.68 -1.02 -4.46
CA GLU A 46 2.72 0.00 -4.93
C GLU A 46 1.28 -0.33 -4.52
N LYS A 47 0.85 -1.58 -4.72
CA LYS A 47 -0.47 -2.06 -4.28
C LYS A 47 -0.66 -1.93 -2.78
N ARG A 48 0.39 -2.19 -1.99
CA ARG A 48 0.35 -2.01 -0.54
C ARG A 48 0.15 -0.54 -0.17
N GLU A 49 0.88 0.37 -0.80
CA GLU A 49 0.74 1.81 -0.57
C GLU A 49 -0.67 2.32 -0.95
N GLU A 50 -1.23 1.86 -2.06
CA GLU A 50 -2.60 2.19 -2.47
C GLU A 50 -3.64 1.71 -1.44
N ILE A 51 -3.49 0.47 -0.94
CA ILE A 51 -4.38 -0.08 0.09
C ILE A 51 -4.27 0.72 1.39
N LEU A 52 -3.07 1.14 1.78
CA LEU A 52 -2.87 1.96 2.98
C LEU A 52 -3.55 3.32 2.85
N ASN A 53 -3.39 4.01 1.71
CA ASN A 53 -4.07 5.27 1.42
C ASN A 53 -5.60 5.12 1.42
N LEU A 54 -6.11 4.04 0.83
CA LEU A 54 -7.55 3.76 0.86
C LEU A 54 -8.05 3.54 2.30
N ARG A 55 -7.31 2.78 3.11
CA ARG A 55 -7.66 2.54 4.51
C ARG A 55 -7.65 3.81 5.34
N GLU A 56 -6.68 4.69 5.13
CA GLU A 56 -6.61 6.01 5.78
C GLU A 56 -7.87 6.84 5.47
N LYS A 57 -8.26 6.91 4.19
CA LYS A 57 -9.47 7.63 3.77
C LYS A 57 -10.76 7.05 4.36
N VAL A 58 -10.87 5.72 4.40
CA VAL A 58 -12.02 5.04 5.02
C VAL A 58 -12.07 5.32 6.52
N LEU A 59 -10.93 5.27 7.20
CA LEU A 59 -10.84 5.56 8.63
C LEU A 59 -11.26 7.01 8.93
N GLN A 60 -10.75 7.96 8.15
CA GLN A 60 -11.14 9.37 8.25
C GLN A 60 -12.65 9.53 8.07
N ALA A 61 -13.23 8.94 7.01
CA ALA A 61 -14.67 9.04 6.75
C ALA A 61 -15.51 8.45 7.90
N GLU A 62 -15.07 7.37 8.53
CA GLU A 62 -15.75 6.81 9.71
C GLU A 62 -15.64 7.73 10.94
N GLU A 63 -14.49 8.37 11.17
CA GLU A 63 -14.36 9.36 12.24
C GLU A 63 -15.28 10.56 12.04
N GLU A 64 -15.31 11.11 10.82
CA GLU A 64 -16.21 12.21 10.44
C GLU A 64 -17.69 11.83 10.65
N ARG A 65 -18.06 10.60 10.27
CA ARG A 65 -19.41 10.07 10.50
C ARG A 65 -19.76 9.97 11.98
N ILE A 66 -18.83 9.49 12.82
CA ILE A 66 -19.02 9.38 14.28
C ILE A 66 -19.16 10.77 14.92
N ARG A 67 -18.42 11.77 14.43
CA ARG A 67 -18.51 13.16 14.88
C ARG A 67 -19.77 13.89 14.39
N GLY A 68 -20.56 13.26 13.51
CA GLY A 68 -21.77 13.84 12.96
C GLY A 68 -21.49 14.93 11.92
N GLU A 69 -20.34 14.86 11.24
CA GLU A 69 -20.03 15.77 10.15
C GLU A 69 -21.01 15.62 8.98
N LYS A 70 -21.11 16.66 8.15
CA LYS A 70 -22.07 16.69 7.05
C LYS A 70 -21.68 15.65 5.98
N THR A 71 -22.46 14.58 5.89
CA THR A 71 -22.32 13.57 4.84
C THR A 71 -23.21 13.87 3.64
N LEU A 72 -22.93 13.23 2.50
CA LEU A 72 -23.79 13.26 1.31
C LEU A 72 -24.32 11.86 1.02
N SER A 73 -25.58 11.78 0.61
CA SER A 73 -26.12 10.55 0.01
C SER A 73 -25.46 10.28 -1.35
N VAL A 74 -25.50 9.02 -1.79
CA VAL A 74 -24.99 8.63 -3.11
C VAL A 74 -25.69 9.39 -4.25
N SER A 75 -26.98 9.68 -4.09
CA SER A 75 -27.74 10.49 -5.07
C SER A 75 -27.24 11.93 -5.17
N GLU A 76 -26.97 12.58 -4.03
CA GLU A 76 -26.47 13.95 -3.98
C GLU A 76 -25.05 14.03 -4.54
N ALA A 77 -24.17 13.10 -4.15
CA ALA A 77 -22.82 13.02 -4.68
C ALA A 77 -22.81 12.84 -6.22
N ARG A 78 -23.65 11.95 -6.75
CA ARG A 78 -23.79 11.75 -8.21
C ARG A 78 -24.32 13.00 -8.93
N LYS A 79 -25.22 13.76 -8.31
CA LYS A 79 -25.74 15.00 -8.87
C LYS A 79 -24.61 16.04 -9.00
N LEU A 80 -23.88 16.28 -7.92
CA LEU A 80 -22.76 17.23 -7.87
C LEU A 80 -21.66 16.89 -8.89
N LEU A 81 -21.32 15.61 -9.04
CA LEU A 81 -20.33 15.17 -10.03
C LEU A 81 -20.78 15.47 -11.47
N ARG A 82 -22.05 15.27 -11.80
CA ARG A 82 -22.59 15.61 -13.14
C ARG A 82 -22.60 17.10 -13.39
N GLU A 83 -22.99 17.90 -12.40
CA GLU A 83 -23.00 19.37 -12.50
C GLU A 83 -21.58 19.88 -12.80
N ARG A 84 -20.58 19.41 -12.06
CA ARG A 84 -19.17 19.78 -12.28
C ARG A 84 -18.64 19.37 -13.66
N MET A 85 -19.13 18.28 -14.23
CA MET A 85 -18.75 17.85 -15.60
C MET A 85 -19.39 18.70 -16.70
N HIS A 86 -20.51 19.38 -16.44
CA HIS A 86 -21.16 20.27 -17.41
C HIS A 86 -20.67 21.73 -17.33
N GLU A 87 -19.91 22.08 -16.29
CA GLU A 87 -19.25 23.38 -16.13
C GLU A 87 -17.86 23.46 -16.79
N LEU A 88 -17.33 22.32 -17.27
CA LEU A 88 -16.08 22.20 -18.03
C LEU A 88 -16.34 22.13 -19.53
#